data_AF-A0A7Z2VUV2-F1
#
_entry.id   AF-A0A7Z2VUV2-F1
#
_cell.length_a   1.000
_cell.length_b   1.000
_cell.length_c   1.000
_cell.angle_alpha   90.00
_cell.angle_beta   90.00
_cell.angle_gamma   90.00
#
_symmetry.space_group_name_H-M   'P 1'
#
loop_
_entity.id
_entity.type
_entity.pdbx_description
1 polymer ?
#
loop_
_entity_poly.entity_id
_entity_poly.type
_entity_poly.pdbx_seq_one_letter_code
_entity_poly.pdbx_strand_id
1 'polypeptide(L)'
;MANDERDAQQTEHPVPGNDGQAPVAPALSAKGRSRRRFARAGAGATGVLLTLHSQPGMACTYCGISPSAALSAYGQNKTVTQMSHRAQNAVCMGLPPDRWCSTSNWPSGCKPTDLFSSHFPCVRGSAYASVTCRNILEGASCDSTKMAQYMLAAYLNVLSRRVDFLNIENLRSVWSEWVTKGYYAPMAGQRWYANDIVGYLYGTMD
;
A
#
# COMPACT_ATOMS: atom_id res chain seq x y z
N MET A 1 -65.16 4.45 -62.77
CA MET A 1 -65.98 3.25 -62.54
C MET A 1 -65.09 2.18 -61.93
N ALA A 2 -65.67 1.32 -61.09
CA ALA A 2 -65.16 0.00 -60.71
C ALA A 2 -65.18 -0.95 -61.95
N ASN A 3 -64.57 -2.13 -62.01
CA ASN A 3 -63.59 -2.88 -61.19
C ASN A 3 -62.99 -3.97 -62.11
N ASP A 4 -61.94 -4.69 -61.68
CA ASP A 4 -61.93 -6.17 -61.75
C ASP A 4 -60.87 -6.79 -60.80
N GLU A 5 -60.76 -8.12 -60.73
CA GLU A 5 -60.29 -8.86 -59.54
C GLU A 5 -59.52 -10.17 -59.87
N ARG A 6 -58.81 -10.78 -58.89
CA ARG A 6 -58.30 -12.18 -58.85
C ARG A 6 -56.98 -12.49 -59.60
N ASP A 7 -55.95 -13.02 -58.92
CA ASP A 7 -55.57 -14.44 -58.63
C ASP A 7 -54.73 -15.10 -59.75
N ALA A 8 -53.76 -16.00 -59.52
CA ALA A 8 -53.07 -16.44 -58.30
C ALA A 8 -51.68 -17.07 -58.63
N GLN A 9 -51.08 -17.79 -57.66
CA GLN A 9 -49.80 -18.53 -57.68
C GLN A 9 -49.76 -19.65 -58.77
N GLN A 10 -48.70 -20.45 -59.02
CA GLN A 10 -47.48 -20.90 -58.30
C GLN A 10 -46.51 -21.49 -59.39
N THR A 11 -45.27 -22.00 -59.24
CA THR A 11 -44.33 -22.43 -58.17
C THR A 11 -42.88 -22.45 -58.76
N GLU A 12 -41.80 -22.52 -57.95
CA GLU A 12 -40.69 -23.52 -58.06
C GLU A 12 -39.49 -23.22 -57.13
N HIS A 13 -38.81 -24.27 -56.66
CA HIS A 13 -37.55 -24.23 -55.88
C HIS A 13 -36.67 -25.45 -56.22
N PRO A 14 -35.35 -25.25 -56.37
CA PRO A 14 -34.39 -26.11 -55.62
C PRO A 14 -33.26 -25.35 -54.91
N VAL A 15 -32.54 -26.08 -54.04
CA VAL A 15 -31.48 -25.70 -53.09
C VAL A 15 -30.54 -26.94 -52.98
N PRO A 16 -29.23 -26.93 -52.61
CA PRO A 16 -28.38 -25.89 -51.98
C PRO A 16 -27.05 -25.54 -52.71
N GLY A 17 -26.32 -24.56 -52.15
CA GLY A 17 -24.89 -24.29 -52.44
C GLY A 17 -24.36 -23.16 -51.54
N ASN A 18 -23.70 -23.50 -50.43
CA ASN A 18 -23.48 -22.58 -49.30
C ASN A 18 -22.42 -21.49 -49.53
N ASP A 19 -22.63 -20.36 -48.84
CA ASP A 19 -21.68 -19.34 -48.38
C ASP A 19 -20.75 -18.62 -49.40
N GLY A 20 -20.60 -17.29 -49.37
CA GLY A 20 -21.22 -16.31 -48.47
C GLY A 20 -20.68 -14.91 -48.75
N GLN A 21 -21.48 -14.07 -49.42
CA GLN A 21 -21.07 -12.75 -49.91
C GLN A 21 -20.60 -11.83 -48.75
N ALA A 22 -19.46 -11.16 -48.91
CA ALA A 22 -18.92 -10.26 -47.89
C ALA A 22 -19.83 -9.03 -47.65
N PRO A 23 -20.36 -8.78 -46.43
CA PRO A 23 -21.16 -7.61 -46.15
C PRO A 23 -20.29 -6.34 -46.08
N VAL A 24 -20.58 -5.36 -46.93
CA VAL A 24 -19.89 -4.05 -46.90
C VAL A 24 -20.39 -3.26 -45.69
N ALA A 25 -19.56 -3.17 -44.64
CA ALA A 25 -19.92 -2.51 -43.39
C ALA A 25 -20.13 -0.98 -43.57
N PRO A 26 -21.18 -0.38 -42.99
CA PRO A 26 -21.47 1.04 -43.13
C PRO A 26 -20.40 1.94 -42.47
N ALA A 27 -20.05 3.03 -43.15
CA ALA A 27 -18.99 3.94 -42.70
C ALA A 27 -19.39 4.75 -41.46
N LEU A 28 -18.78 4.42 -40.31
CA LEU A 28 -19.07 5.09 -39.03
C LEU A 28 -18.62 6.56 -39.00
N SER A 29 -19.52 7.41 -38.50
CA SER A 29 -19.37 8.88 -38.45
C SER A 29 -18.09 9.34 -37.71
N ALA A 30 -17.50 10.44 -38.19
CA ALA A 30 -16.16 10.89 -37.81
C ALA A 30 -15.97 11.19 -36.31
N LYS A 31 -17.05 11.51 -35.57
CA LYS A 31 -16.97 12.01 -34.19
C LYS A 31 -16.55 10.95 -33.14
N GLY A 32 -16.52 9.66 -33.49
CA GLY A 32 -16.06 8.57 -32.61
C GLY A 32 -14.55 8.26 -32.68
N ARG A 33 -13.80 8.85 -33.61
CA ARG A 33 -12.51 8.32 -34.11
C ARG A 33 -11.30 8.43 -33.17
N SER A 34 -11.49 8.91 -31.94
CA SER A 34 -10.42 9.15 -30.94
C SER A 34 -10.36 8.14 -29.79
N ARG A 35 -11.27 7.16 -29.70
CA ARG A 35 -11.27 6.17 -28.61
C ARG A 35 -11.14 4.74 -29.17
N ARG A 36 -10.16 3.98 -28.63
CA ARG A 36 -9.83 2.56 -28.93
C ARG A 36 -9.25 2.27 -30.33
N ARG A 37 -7.96 2.58 -30.54
CA ARG A 37 -7.12 2.02 -31.63
C ARG A 37 -6.33 0.77 -31.20
N PHE A 38 -6.93 -0.14 -30.44
CA PHE A 38 -6.33 -1.42 -30.04
C PHE A 38 -7.31 -2.59 -30.25
N ALA A 39 -7.74 -2.75 -31.51
CA ALA A 39 -8.53 -3.89 -31.98
C ALA A 39 -8.44 -3.99 -33.52
N ARG A 40 -7.32 -4.48 -34.04
CA ARG A 40 -7.24 -5.07 -35.39
C ARG A 40 -6.44 -6.37 -35.31
N ALA A 41 -6.97 -7.40 -35.98
CA ALA A 41 -6.59 -8.78 -35.74
C ALA A 41 -5.15 -9.11 -36.21
N GLY A 42 -4.49 -9.95 -35.42
CA GLY A 42 -3.42 -10.84 -35.86
C GLY A 42 -3.74 -12.22 -35.30
N ALA A 43 -3.92 -13.22 -36.16
CA ALA A 43 -4.18 -14.59 -35.73
C ALA A 43 -2.86 -15.29 -35.41
N GLY A 44 -2.65 -15.63 -34.14
CA GLY A 44 -1.47 -16.34 -33.66
C GLY A 44 -1.73 -16.87 -32.26
N ALA A 45 -1.43 -18.16 -32.03
CA ALA A 45 -1.73 -18.82 -30.77
C ALA A 45 -0.66 -18.51 -29.72
N THR A 46 -0.88 -17.46 -28.92
CA THR A 46 -0.17 -17.21 -27.66
C THR A 46 -1.19 -17.10 -26.54
N GLY A 47 -1.09 -17.99 -25.55
CA GLY A 47 -2.05 -18.03 -24.45
C GLY A 47 -2.04 -16.74 -23.64
N VAL A 48 -3.22 -16.30 -23.18
CA VAL A 48 -3.31 -15.25 -22.17
C VAL A 48 -2.66 -15.79 -20.90
N LEU A 49 -1.45 -15.32 -20.60
CA LEU A 49 -0.83 -15.50 -19.30
C LEU A 49 -1.68 -14.76 -18.28
N LEU A 50 -2.61 -15.50 -17.66
CA LEU A 50 -3.32 -15.08 -16.47
C LEU A 50 -2.29 -14.99 -15.34
N THR A 51 -1.64 -13.83 -15.22
CA THR A 51 -0.75 -13.51 -14.11
C THR A 51 -1.57 -13.53 -12.83
N LEU A 52 -1.65 -14.71 -12.20
CA LEU A 52 -2.33 -14.89 -10.93
C LEU A 52 -1.62 -13.99 -9.91
N HIS A 53 -2.25 -12.87 -9.57
CA HIS A 53 -1.73 -11.96 -8.57
C HIS A 53 -1.89 -12.65 -7.21
N SER A 54 -0.89 -13.43 -6.82
CA SER A 54 -0.70 -13.77 -5.42
C SER A 54 -0.62 -12.47 -4.64
N GLN A 55 -1.53 -12.31 -3.68
CA GLN A 55 -1.22 -11.45 -2.54
C GLN A 55 -0.06 -12.14 -1.81
N PRO A 56 1.08 -11.47 -1.60
CA PRO A 56 2.13 -12.04 -0.76
C PRO A 56 1.59 -12.11 0.67
N GLY A 57 1.20 -13.30 1.11
CA GLY A 57 0.83 -13.54 2.50
C GLY A 57 2.02 -13.23 3.41
N MET A 58 1.77 -12.49 4.50
CA MET A 58 2.80 -11.97 5.41
C MET A 58 3.77 -10.95 4.76
N ALA A 59 3.24 -9.94 4.09
CA ALA A 59 3.98 -8.73 3.72
C ALA A 59 3.41 -7.51 4.47
N CYS A 60 4.26 -6.76 5.19
CA CYS A 60 3.77 -5.75 6.13
C CYS A 60 2.99 -4.61 5.44
N THR A 61 1.86 -4.24 6.06
CA THR A 61 0.81 -3.38 5.49
C THR A 61 1.31 -2.02 4.97
N TYR A 62 2.38 -1.43 5.54
CA TYR A 62 2.97 -0.15 5.12
C TYR A 62 4.40 -0.26 4.59
N CYS A 63 4.75 -1.42 4.02
CA CYS A 63 6.05 -1.65 3.38
C CYS A 63 6.42 -0.59 2.31
N GLY A 64 7.54 0.11 2.50
CA GLY A 64 8.04 1.10 1.52
C GLY A 64 7.24 2.40 1.42
N ILE A 65 6.29 2.63 2.35
CA ILE A 65 5.40 3.79 2.40
C ILE A 65 5.92 4.82 3.40
N SER A 66 5.95 6.10 3.01
CA SER A 66 6.20 7.22 3.93
C SER A 66 4.91 7.64 4.66
N PRO A 67 4.98 8.30 5.84
CA PRO A 67 3.78 8.73 6.60
C PRO A 67 2.75 9.50 5.75
N SER A 68 3.23 10.41 4.89
CA SER A 68 2.40 11.18 3.97
C SER A 68 1.70 10.31 2.91
N ALA A 69 2.36 9.25 2.43
CA ALA A 69 1.79 8.32 1.46
C ALA A 69 0.85 7.27 2.09
N ALA A 70 0.99 6.97 3.39
CA ALA A 70 0.09 6.08 4.12
C ALA A 70 -1.35 6.64 4.15
N LEU A 71 -1.49 7.96 4.30
CA LEU A 71 -2.77 8.67 4.16
C LEU A 71 -3.40 8.49 2.77
N SER A 72 -2.59 8.45 1.70
CA SER A 72 -3.08 8.18 0.34
C SER A 72 -3.45 6.71 0.12
N ALA A 73 -2.79 5.77 0.82
CA ALA A 73 -3.06 4.34 0.74
C ALA A 73 -4.37 3.95 1.46
N TYR A 74 -4.60 4.51 2.65
CA TYR A 74 -5.75 4.19 3.53
C TYR A 74 -7.12 4.33 2.85
N GLY A 75 -7.27 5.27 1.92
CA GLY A 75 -8.51 5.51 1.17
C GLY A 75 -8.63 4.83 -0.20
N GLN A 76 -7.76 3.87 -0.56
CA GLN A 76 -7.65 3.40 -1.95
C GLN A 76 -7.60 1.88 -2.18
N ASN A 77 -7.36 1.05 -1.16
CA ASN A 77 -7.16 -0.40 -1.32
C ASN A 77 -6.18 -0.78 -2.46
N LYS A 78 -5.16 0.07 -2.67
CA LYS A 78 -4.13 -0.13 -3.71
C LYS A 78 -3.00 -0.95 -3.13
N THR A 79 -2.52 -1.91 -3.92
CA THR A 79 -1.32 -2.66 -3.58
C THR A 79 -0.14 -1.71 -3.39
N VAL A 80 0.48 -1.86 -2.23
CA VAL A 80 1.32 -0.87 -1.55
C VAL A 80 2.62 -0.57 -2.29
N THR A 81 3.10 -1.53 -3.07
CA THR A 81 4.38 -1.57 -3.81
C THR A 81 4.55 -0.52 -4.93
N GLN A 82 3.60 0.39 -5.16
CA GLN A 82 3.69 1.44 -6.20
C GLN A 82 3.55 2.89 -5.71
N MET A 83 3.36 3.14 -4.40
CA MET A 83 3.03 4.49 -3.91
C MET A 83 4.22 5.37 -3.52
N SER A 84 5.47 4.91 -3.72
CA SER A 84 6.66 5.76 -3.61
C SER A 84 7.53 5.68 -4.86
N HIS A 85 8.08 6.82 -5.30
CA HIS A 85 9.11 6.89 -6.36
C HIS A 85 10.46 6.26 -5.95
N ARG A 86 10.51 5.57 -4.80
CA ARG A 86 11.63 4.80 -4.27
C ARG A 86 11.27 3.32 -4.06
N ALA A 87 10.24 2.81 -4.74
CA ALA A 87 9.82 1.40 -4.67
C ALA A 87 10.81 0.40 -5.34
N GLN A 88 12.11 0.65 -5.25
CA GLN A 88 13.15 -0.34 -5.51
C GLN A 88 13.41 -1.13 -4.22
N ASN A 89 12.80 -2.31 -4.12
CA ASN A 89 13.17 -3.37 -3.17
C ASN A 89 13.24 -2.95 -1.68
N ALA A 90 12.30 -2.13 -1.21
CA ALA A 90 12.20 -1.76 0.21
C ALA A 90 12.17 -3.02 1.09
N VAL A 91 13.11 -3.12 2.03
CA VAL A 91 13.18 -4.24 2.97
C VAL A 91 12.14 -4.03 4.07
N CYS A 92 11.29 -5.04 4.25
CA CYS A 92 10.10 -4.98 5.10
C CYS A 92 10.00 -6.21 6.01
N MET A 93 11.10 -6.50 6.71
CA MET A 93 11.28 -7.66 7.61
C MET A 93 11.28 -7.23 9.08
N GLY A 94 10.47 -6.21 9.40
CA GLY A 94 10.35 -5.63 10.73
C GLY A 94 9.90 -6.65 11.78
N LEU A 95 10.36 -6.47 13.02
CA LEU A 95 9.89 -7.21 14.18
C LEU A 95 9.05 -6.27 15.08
N PRO A 96 7.87 -6.69 15.56
CA PRO A 96 7.07 -5.92 16.50
C PRO A 96 7.68 -5.96 17.91
N PRO A 97 7.23 -5.11 18.85
CA PRO A 97 7.86 -4.95 20.17
C PRO A 97 8.12 -6.25 20.94
N ASP A 98 7.15 -7.15 20.98
CA ASP A 98 7.23 -8.41 21.74
C ASP A 98 8.34 -9.34 21.20
N ARG A 99 8.63 -9.26 19.89
CA ARG A 99 9.71 -10.00 19.23
C ARG A 99 11.09 -9.39 19.50
N TRP A 100 11.17 -8.07 19.73
CA TRP A 100 12.39 -7.43 20.22
C TRP A 100 12.63 -7.67 21.71
N CYS A 101 11.55 -7.71 22.51
CA CYS A 101 11.61 -8.03 23.94
C CYS A 101 12.18 -9.45 24.19
N SER A 102 11.65 -10.44 23.45
CA SER A 102 12.09 -11.84 23.50
C SER A 102 13.44 -12.12 22.83
N THR A 103 14.04 -11.16 22.13
CA THR A 103 15.35 -11.30 21.47
C THR A 103 16.48 -10.77 22.37
N SER A 104 17.49 -11.60 22.63
CA SER A 104 18.72 -11.20 23.35
C SER A 104 19.69 -10.38 22.50
N ASN A 105 19.75 -10.66 21.19
CA ASN A 105 20.70 -10.08 20.24
C ASN A 105 20.14 -8.78 19.63
N TRP A 106 20.34 -7.66 20.32
CA TRP A 106 20.00 -6.32 19.80
C TRP A 106 21.08 -5.78 18.86
N PRO A 107 20.72 -4.95 17.85
CA PRO A 107 21.68 -4.37 16.91
C PRO A 107 22.63 -3.37 17.59
N SER A 108 23.84 -3.24 17.03
CA SER A 108 24.79 -2.22 17.46
C SER A 108 24.19 -0.82 17.30
N GLY A 109 24.23 -0.04 18.39
CA GLY A 109 23.61 1.27 18.47
C GLY A 109 22.49 1.39 19.51
N CYS A 110 21.92 0.27 20.00
CA CYS A 110 20.94 0.28 21.09
C CYS A 110 21.05 -0.97 21.96
N LYS A 111 21.09 -0.82 23.29
CA LYS A 111 21.13 -1.93 24.25
C LYS A 111 19.84 -1.97 25.09
N PRO A 112 19.42 -3.15 25.58
CA PRO A 112 18.28 -3.28 26.51
C PRO A 112 18.39 -2.40 27.76
N THR A 113 19.63 -2.13 28.20
CA THR A 113 19.97 -1.33 29.40
C THR A 113 20.09 0.17 29.16
N ASP A 114 20.11 0.63 27.91
CA ASP A 114 20.21 2.07 27.62
C ASP A 114 18.94 2.79 28.09
N LEU A 115 19.06 4.05 28.49
CA LEU A 115 17.90 4.89 28.76
C LEU A 115 17.25 5.30 27.43
N PHE A 116 15.92 5.36 27.39
CA PHE A 116 15.20 5.81 26.20
C PHE A 116 15.59 7.25 25.80
N SER A 117 15.93 8.10 26.78
CA SER A 117 16.48 9.45 26.58
C SER A 117 17.84 9.51 25.87
N SER A 118 18.61 8.40 25.82
CA SER A 118 19.85 8.32 25.04
C SER A 118 19.60 8.22 23.54
N HIS A 119 18.41 7.74 23.14
CA HIS A 119 18.06 7.46 21.74
C HIS A 119 17.02 8.43 21.17
N PHE A 120 16.12 8.93 22.01
CA PHE A 120 15.04 9.84 21.67
C PHE A 120 15.02 11.09 22.57
N PRO A 121 14.77 12.30 22.02
CA PRO A 121 14.72 13.52 22.83
C PRO A 121 13.52 13.50 23.79
N CYS A 122 13.78 13.72 25.09
CA CYS A 122 12.75 13.80 26.12
C CYS A 122 12.70 15.20 26.75
N VAL A 123 11.48 15.70 27.00
CA VAL A 123 11.27 16.92 27.80
C VAL A 123 11.75 16.71 29.24
N ARG A 124 12.31 17.75 29.86
CA ARG A 124 12.79 17.69 31.25
C ARG A 124 11.67 17.26 32.21
N GLY A 125 11.94 16.29 33.07
CA GLY A 125 10.94 15.70 33.98
C GLY A 125 10.01 14.67 33.33
N SER A 126 10.15 14.36 32.04
CA SER A 126 9.41 13.29 31.38
C SER A 126 9.74 11.92 32.00
N ALA A 127 8.71 11.16 32.36
CA ALA A 127 8.85 9.81 32.91
C ALA A 127 9.58 8.85 31.96
N TYR A 128 9.49 9.07 30.64
CA TYR A 128 10.22 8.30 29.63
C TYR A 128 11.75 8.45 29.75
N ALA A 129 12.24 9.55 30.33
CA ALA A 129 13.67 9.88 30.31
C ALA A 129 14.53 8.97 31.20
N SER A 130 13.96 8.40 32.25
CA SER A 130 14.63 7.51 33.22
C SER A 130 14.30 6.02 33.03
N VAL A 131 13.48 5.68 32.02
CA VAL A 131 13.10 4.29 31.74
C VAL A 131 14.05 3.69 30.70
N THR A 132 14.43 2.43 30.91
CA THR A 132 15.31 1.68 29.99
C THR A 132 14.57 1.25 28.73
N CYS A 133 15.31 1.06 27.64
CA CYS A 133 14.76 0.57 26.37
C CYS A 133 14.07 -0.80 26.52
N ARG A 134 14.55 -1.70 27.38
CA ARG A 134 13.84 -2.95 27.70
C ARG A 134 12.47 -2.69 28.34
N ASN A 135 12.42 -1.88 29.40
CA ASN A 135 11.17 -1.61 30.11
C ASN A 135 10.14 -0.89 29.22
N ILE A 136 10.60 -0.04 28.26
CA ILE A 136 9.71 0.53 27.23
C ILE A 136 9.08 -0.56 26.36
N LEU A 137 9.86 -1.53 25.85
CA LEU A 137 9.33 -2.64 25.04
C LEU A 137 8.42 -3.60 25.82
N GLU A 138 8.69 -3.80 27.12
CA GLU A 138 7.88 -4.61 28.03
C GLU A 138 6.54 -3.95 28.41
N GLY A 139 6.31 -2.69 28.02
CA GLY A 139 5.07 -1.96 28.31
C GLY A 139 5.15 -1.10 29.57
N ALA A 140 6.13 -0.19 29.63
CA ALA A 140 6.29 0.75 30.73
C ALA A 140 5.01 1.54 31.05
N SER A 141 4.71 1.71 32.33
CA SER A 141 3.48 2.38 32.81
C SER A 141 3.35 3.86 32.41
N CYS A 142 4.43 4.50 31.95
CA CYS A 142 4.39 5.85 31.38
C CYS A 142 3.90 5.88 29.92
N ASP A 143 3.93 4.76 29.20
CA ASP A 143 3.56 4.66 27.77
C ASP A 143 2.19 4.00 27.57
N SER A 144 1.16 4.60 28.18
CA SER A 144 -0.23 4.13 28.06
C SER A 144 -0.75 4.07 26.61
N THR A 145 -0.11 4.78 25.69
CA THR A 145 -0.42 4.80 24.25
C THR A 145 0.40 3.82 23.40
N LYS A 146 1.37 3.10 23.98
CA LYS A 146 2.36 2.25 23.28
C LYS A 146 3.19 3.01 22.22
N MET A 147 3.26 4.33 22.32
CA MET A 147 3.91 5.22 21.38
C MET A 147 5.44 5.07 21.44
N ALA A 148 6.02 5.03 22.65
CA ALA A 148 7.45 4.75 22.81
C ALA A 148 7.78 3.29 22.49
N GLN A 149 6.89 2.35 22.84
CA GLN A 149 7.00 0.92 22.56
C GLN A 149 7.18 0.66 21.05
N TYR A 150 6.28 1.18 20.21
CA TYR A 150 6.38 1.02 18.76
C TYR A 150 7.47 1.90 18.12
N MET A 151 7.74 3.11 18.64
CA MET A 151 8.83 3.96 18.12
C MET A 151 10.21 3.33 18.34
N LEU A 152 10.41 2.65 19.48
CA LEU A 152 11.63 1.91 19.79
C LEU A 152 11.76 0.63 18.94
N ALA A 153 10.68 -0.11 18.71
CA ALA A 153 10.69 -1.24 17.79
C ALA A 153 11.04 -0.79 16.35
N ALA A 154 10.50 0.34 15.88
CA ALA A 154 10.87 0.95 14.60
C ALA A 154 12.37 1.27 14.53
N TYR A 155 12.91 1.89 15.58
CA TYR A 155 14.33 2.23 15.69
C TYR A 155 15.24 0.99 15.63
N LEU A 156 14.90 -0.07 16.35
CA LEU A 156 15.62 -1.35 16.30
C LEU A 156 15.53 -2.03 14.93
N ASN A 157 14.39 -1.91 14.24
CA ASN A 157 14.21 -2.40 12.87
C ASN A 157 15.08 -1.66 11.84
N VAL A 158 15.26 -0.34 11.98
CA VAL A 158 16.19 0.41 11.12
C VAL A 158 17.65 0.08 11.45
N LEU A 159 18.03 0.05 12.74
CA LEU A 159 19.40 -0.32 13.15
C LEU A 159 19.81 -1.73 12.68
N SER A 160 18.88 -2.70 12.72
CA SER A 160 19.12 -4.07 12.26
C SER A 160 18.95 -4.26 10.74
N ARG A 161 18.72 -3.18 9.97
CA ARG A 161 18.45 -3.20 8.52
C ARG A 161 17.28 -4.10 8.10
N ARG A 162 16.33 -4.31 9.02
CA ARG A 162 15.04 -4.98 8.77
C ARG A 162 14.05 -4.07 8.05
N VAL A 163 14.23 -2.77 8.20
CA VAL A 163 13.50 -1.71 7.52
C VAL A 163 14.50 -0.68 7.01
N ASP A 164 14.40 -0.30 5.74
CA ASP A 164 15.29 0.66 5.04
C ASP A 164 14.57 1.96 4.61
N PHE A 165 13.25 1.92 4.45
CA PHE A 165 12.43 3.07 4.06
C PHE A 165 12.14 4.06 5.21
N LEU A 166 12.40 3.66 6.46
CA LEU A 166 12.36 4.53 7.64
C LEU A 166 13.79 5.00 7.99
N ASN A 167 13.90 6.24 8.46
CA ASN A 167 15.16 6.85 8.90
C ASN A 167 15.09 7.17 10.40
N ILE A 168 16.17 6.91 11.13
CA ILE A 168 16.36 7.25 12.55
C ILE A 168 16.03 8.73 12.82
N GLU A 169 16.52 9.65 11.99
CA GLU A 169 16.28 11.08 12.20
C GLU A 169 14.80 11.47 11.96
N ASN A 170 14.11 10.77 11.06
CA ASN A 170 12.67 10.94 10.88
C ASN A 170 11.90 10.43 12.11
N LEU A 171 12.26 9.27 12.66
CA LEU A 171 11.65 8.72 13.89
C LEU A 171 11.87 9.66 15.08
N ARG A 172 13.08 10.22 15.23
CA ARG A 172 13.41 11.24 16.24
C ARG A 172 12.59 12.52 16.05
N SER A 173 12.39 12.98 14.81
CA SER A 173 11.57 14.15 14.51
C SER A 173 10.10 13.92 14.83
N VAL A 174 9.52 12.78 14.41
CA VAL A 174 8.13 12.38 14.72
C VAL A 174 7.90 12.34 16.24
N TRP A 175 8.81 11.71 16.98
CA TRP A 175 8.77 11.66 18.44
C TRP A 175 8.88 13.06 19.07
N SER A 176 9.84 13.87 18.64
CA SER A 176 10.07 15.23 19.16
C SER A 176 8.86 16.15 18.93
N GLU A 177 8.25 16.09 17.74
CA GLU A 177 7.02 16.83 17.44
C GLU A 177 5.85 16.35 18.29
N TRP A 178 5.66 15.03 18.43
CA TRP A 178 4.58 14.48 19.25
C TRP A 178 4.72 14.88 20.73
N VAL A 179 5.91 14.77 21.33
CA VAL A 179 6.12 15.17 22.74
C VAL A 179 5.98 16.68 22.93
N THR A 180 6.31 17.51 21.92
CA THR A 180 6.23 18.97 22.01
C THR A 180 4.83 19.53 21.72
N LYS A 181 4.06 18.88 20.83
CA LYS A 181 2.78 19.41 20.29
C LYS A 181 1.56 18.56 20.64
N GLY A 182 1.75 17.32 21.10
CA GLY A 182 0.73 16.28 21.23
C GLY A 182 0.37 15.56 19.91
N TYR A 183 0.94 15.97 18.78
CA TYR A 183 0.67 15.42 17.45
C TYR A 183 1.87 15.58 16.50
N TYR A 184 1.95 14.71 15.50
CA TYR A 184 2.80 14.84 14.32
C TYR A 184 1.97 15.34 13.13
N ALA A 185 2.60 16.00 12.14
CA ALA A 185 1.92 16.56 10.97
C ALA A 185 2.60 16.09 9.66
N PRO A 186 2.27 14.89 9.15
CA PRO A 186 2.92 14.33 7.94
C PRO A 186 2.60 15.10 6.64
N MET A 187 1.55 15.92 6.65
CA MET A 187 1.16 16.85 5.58
C MET A 187 0.46 18.07 6.20
N ALA A 188 0.50 19.22 5.53
CA ALA A 188 -0.18 20.42 5.98
C ALA A 188 -1.69 20.19 6.13
N GLY A 189 -2.28 20.68 7.24
CA GLY A 189 -3.69 20.49 7.58
C GLY A 189 -4.02 19.17 8.29
N GLN A 190 -3.24 18.10 8.09
CA GLN A 190 -3.45 16.84 8.79
C GLN A 190 -2.66 16.78 10.11
N ARG A 191 -3.29 16.18 11.14
CA ARG A 191 -2.63 15.80 12.39
C ARG A 191 -2.73 14.29 12.58
N TRP A 192 -1.67 13.71 13.14
CA TRP A 192 -1.57 12.33 13.61
C TRP A 192 -1.29 12.36 15.11
N TYR A 193 -2.18 11.76 15.89
CA TYR A 193 -2.01 11.54 17.33
C TYR A 193 -1.35 10.18 17.58
N ALA A 194 -1.11 9.83 18.85
CA ALA A 194 -0.38 8.62 19.21
C ALA A 194 -0.93 7.35 18.52
N ASN A 195 -2.26 7.17 18.50
CA ASN A 195 -2.90 6.02 17.87
C ASN A 195 -2.67 5.94 16.34
N ASP A 196 -2.64 7.08 15.64
CA ASP A 196 -2.40 7.12 14.19
C ASP A 196 -0.95 6.73 13.88
N ILE A 197 -0.01 7.25 14.67
CA ILE A 197 1.42 6.97 14.53
C ILE A 197 1.71 5.51 14.89
N VAL A 198 1.13 4.99 15.97
CA VAL A 198 1.23 3.58 16.37
C VAL A 198 0.59 2.66 15.34
N GLY A 199 -0.57 3.01 14.77
CA GLY A 199 -1.22 2.22 13.71
C GLY A 199 -0.40 2.16 12.41
N TYR A 200 0.24 3.28 12.03
CA TYR A 200 1.20 3.30 10.93
C TYR A 200 2.43 2.44 11.24
N LEU A 201 3.05 2.62 12.41
CA LEU A 201 4.23 1.85 12.79
C LEU A 201 3.93 0.36 12.93
N TYR A 202 2.80 -0.03 13.51
CA TYR A 202 2.32 -1.41 13.58
C TYR A 202 2.35 -2.05 12.21
N GLY A 203 1.70 -1.43 11.21
CA GLY A 203 1.70 -1.93 9.83
C GLY A 203 3.06 -1.91 9.12
N THR A 204 4.14 -1.37 9.71
CA THR A 204 5.52 -1.56 9.21
C THR A 204 6.22 -2.80 9.81
N MET A 205 5.57 -3.51 10.74
CA MET A 205 6.16 -4.60 11.55
C MET A 205 5.23 -5.83 11.75
N ASP A 206 4.12 -5.88 11.00
CA ASP A 206 3.07 -6.90 10.98
C ASP A 206 3.33 -7.96 9.88
#